data_AF-A0A1I8CRL5-F1
#
_entry.id   AF-A0A1I8CRL5-F1
#
_cell.length_a   1.000
_cell.length_b   1.000
_cell.length_c   1.000
_cell.angle_alpha   90.00
_cell.angle_beta   90.00
_cell.angle_gamma   90.00
#
_symmetry.space_group_name_H-M   'P 1'
#
loop_
_entity.id
_entity.type
_entity.pdbx_description
1 polymer ?
#
loop_
_entity_poly.entity_id
_entity_poly.type
_entity_poly.pdbx_seq_one_letter_code
_entity_poly.pdbx_strand_id
1 'polypeptide(L)'
;MEFYRVLLSPFQLREMERSWGSSFLLFPSEPAWKRDEVFAFNAVTNYTLNNVKEFFDDLDFSEGYDHYLESQRNTDLMHNVPDVTTHCIHGSGIETSDVYGWSNGYFPGKSSF
;
A
#
# COMPACT_ATOMS: atom_id res chain seq x y z
N MET A 1 -30.08 9.35 -10.77
CA MET A 1 -28.96 10.02 -11.46
C MET A 1 -27.96 8.95 -11.81
N GLU A 2 -28.01 8.47 -13.05
CA GLU A 2 -27.00 7.60 -13.64
C GLU A 2 -25.76 8.47 -13.90
N PHE A 3 -24.92 8.65 -12.87
CA PHE A 3 -23.60 9.21 -13.09
C PHE A 3 -22.87 8.29 -14.07
N TYR A 4 -22.39 8.86 -15.17
CA TYR A 4 -21.62 8.17 -16.20
C TYR A 4 -20.54 7.31 -15.51
N ARG A 5 -20.74 5.99 -15.46
CA ARG A 5 -19.71 5.06 -15.00
C ARG A 5 -18.65 5.00 -16.09
N VAL A 6 -17.68 5.92 -16.03
CA VAL A 6 -16.44 5.77 -16.77
C VAL A 6 -15.68 4.63 -16.10
N LEU A 7 -15.85 3.42 -16.62
CA LEU A 7 -15.09 2.25 -16.20
C LEU A 7 -13.73 2.32 -16.89
N LEU A 8 -12.80 3.03 -16.27
CA LEU A 8 -11.39 2.98 -16.67
C LEU A 8 -10.82 1.62 -16.28
N SER A 9 -9.98 1.05 -17.14
CA SER A 9 -9.24 -0.15 -16.77
C SER A 9 -8.31 0.21 -15.60
N PRO A 10 -8.24 -0.62 -14.53
CA PRO A 10 -7.35 -0.35 -13.39
C PRO A 10 -5.90 -0.09 -13.81
N PHE A 11 -5.43 -0.78 -14.86
CA PHE A 11 -4.07 -0.59 -15.38
C PHE A 11 -3.85 0.77 -16.04
N GLN A 12 -4.90 1.43 -16.55
CA GLN A 12 -4.80 2.75 -17.16
C GLN A 12 -4.62 3.87 -16.11
N LEU A 13 -5.15 3.67 -14.91
CA LEU A 13 -5.03 4.63 -13.80
C LEU A 13 -3.75 4.44 -12.99
N ARG A 14 -3.19 3.23 -13.01
CA ARG A 14 -2.06 2.84 -12.16
C ARG A 14 -0.84 3.74 -12.26
N GLU A 15 -0.50 4.24 -13.45
CA GLU A 15 0.66 5.14 -13.61
C GLU A 15 0.44 6.47 -12.87
N MET A 16 -0.76 7.03 -13.01
CA MET A 16 -1.16 8.25 -12.32
C MET A 16 -1.25 8.05 -10.80
N GLU A 17 -1.83 6.94 -10.33
CA GLU A 17 -1.91 6.62 -8.90
C GLU A 17 -0.52 6.39 -8.27
N ARG A 18 0.42 5.76 -9.01
CA ARG A 18 1.81 5.57 -8.57
C ARG A 18 2.58 6.88 -8.44
N SER A 19 2.14 7.95 -9.11
CA SER A 19 2.73 9.29 -8.97
C SER A 19 2.27 10.02 -7.70
N TRP A 20 1.25 9.53 -7.00
CA TRP A 20 0.73 10.16 -5.79
C TRP A 20 1.61 9.85 -4.58
N GLY A 21 2.43 10.83 -4.18
CA GLY A 21 3.26 10.77 -2.97
C GLY A 21 2.48 10.36 -1.71
N SER A 22 1.20 10.77 -1.61
CA SER A 22 0.31 10.42 -0.50
C SER A 22 0.07 8.92 -0.33
N SER A 23 0.14 8.14 -1.42
CA SER A 23 -0.04 6.67 -1.35
C SER A 23 1.10 6.01 -0.58
N PHE A 24 2.33 6.53 -0.69
CA PHE A 24 3.50 6.02 0.03
C PHE A 24 3.49 6.44 1.51
N LEU A 25 2.85 7.57 1.82
CA LEU A 25 2.62 8.04 3.19
C LEU A 25 1.69 7.11 3.97
N LEU A 26 0.69 6.57 3.30
CA LEU A 26 -0.34 5.70 3.87
C LEU A 26 0.02 4.21 3.75
N PHE A 27 1.26 3.89 3.37
CA PHE A 27 1.72 2.50 3.30
C PHE A 27 1.71 1.87 4.71
N PRO A 28 1.43 0.56 4.84
CA PRO A 28 1.51 -0.14 6.11
C PRO A 28 2.83 0.15 6.87
N SER A 29 2.70 0.47 8.17
CA SER A 29 3.83 0.82 9.03
C SER A 29 3.57 0.41 10.49
N GLU A 30 4.65 0.30 11.27
CA GLU A 30 4.55 0.10 12.71
C GLU A 30 4.07 1.39 13.39
N PRO A 31 3.26 1.31 14.48
CA PRO A 31 2.90 0.10 15.21
C PRO A 31 1.62 -0.61 14.71
N ALA A 32 0.97 -0.09 13.66
CA ALA A 32 -0.33 -0.62 13.20
C ALA A 32 -0.21 -1.99 12.51
N TRP A 33 0.89 -2.24 11.80
CA TRP A 33 1.22 -3.54 11.19
C TRP A 33 2.49 -4.13 11.81
N LYS A 34 2.48 -5.43 12.10
CA LYS A 34 3.71 -6.13 12.53
C LYS A 34 4.65 -6.36 11.36
N ARG A 35 5.95 -6.45 11.63
CA ARG A 35 6.95 -6.61 10.56
C ARG A 35 6.79 -7.89 9.74
N ASP A 36 6.31 -8.97 10.37
CA ASP A 36 6.10 -10.29 9.80
C ASP A 36 4.67 -10.51 9.28
N GLU A 37 3.80 -9.52 9.40
CA GLU A 37 2.43 -9.59 8.92
C GLU A 37 2.38 -9.40 7.39
N VAL A 38 1.64 -10.29 6.72
CA VAL A 38 1.52 -10.28 5.26
C VAL A 38 0.50 -9.23 4.85
N PHE A 39 0.90 -8.24 4.06
CA PHE A 39 -0.02 -7.25 3.47
C PHE A 39 -0.38 -7.59 2.02
N ALA A 40 0.46 -8.38 1.35
CA ALA A 40 0.26 -8.80 -0.03
C ALA A 40 0.89 -10.17 -0.26
N PHE A 41 0.34 -10.97 -1.17
CA PHE A 41 0.98 -12.21 -1.60
C PHE A 41 0.68 -12.52 -3.07
N ASN A 42 1.61 -13.20 -3.72
CA ASN A 42 1.39 -13.80 -5.03
C ASN A 42 1.55 -15.34 -4.94
N ALA A 43 1.62 -16.03 -6.07
CA ALA A 43 1.74 -17.48 -6.10
C ALA A 43 3.07 -18.03 -5.51
N VAL A 44 4.08 -17.18 -5.31
CA VAL A 44 5.46 -17.57 -4.95
C VAL A 44 5.94 -16.87 -3.68
N THR A 45 5.51 -15.63 -3.45
CA THR A 45 6.07 -14.72 -2.44
C THR A 45 4.98 -14.13 -1.56
N ASN A 46 5.26 -14.09 -0.26
CA ASN A 46 4.51 -13.30 0.73
C ASN A 46 5.28 -12.01 1.02
N TYR A 47 4.60 -10.87 0.91
CA TYR A 47 5.15 -9.55 1.17
C TYR A 47 4.71 -9.05 2.54
N THR A 48 5.69 -8.59 3.30
CA THR A 48 5.62 -8.10 4.68
C THR A 48 6.46 -6.83 4.79
N LEU A 49 6.43 -6.13 5.92
CA LEU A 49 7.29 -4.95 6.10
C LEU A 49 8.79 -5.29 6.04
N ASN A 50 9.18 -6.55 6.21
CA ASN A 50 10.57 -6.99 6.09
C ASN A 50 11.09 -7.05 4.64
N ASN A 51 10.21 -7.08 3.63
CA ASN A 51 10.58 -7.24 2.23
C ASN A 51 9.80 -6.30 1.29
N VAL A 52 9.53 -5.07 1.73
CA VAL A 52 8.89 -4.02 0.91
C VAL A 52 9.68 -3.73 -0.38
N LYS A 53 11.01 -3.81 -0.34
CA LYS A 53 11.83 -3.66 -1.54
C LYS A 53 11.51 -4.71 -2.61
N GLU A 54 11.39 -5.97 -2.20
CA GLU A 54 11.05 -7.10 -3.08
C GLU A 54 9.68 -6.88 -3.73
N PHE A 55 8.70 -6.37 -2.96
CA PHE A 55 7.38 -6.02 -3.50
C PHE A 55 7.46 -5.01 -4.65
N PHE A 56 8.22 -3.92 -4.50
CA PHE A 56 8.39 -2.92 -5.56
C PHE A 56 9.21 -3.41 -6.75
N ASP A 57 10.24 -4.23 -6.50
CA ASP A 57 11.05 -4.85 -7.56
C ASP A 57 10.19 -5.80 -8.40
N ASP A 58 9.36 -6.65 -7.78
CA ASP A 58 8.49 -7.60 -8.46
C ASP A 58 7.39 -6.88 -9.27
N LEU A 59 6.93 -5.71 -8.80
CA LEU A 59 5.99 -4.84 -9.51
C LEU A 59 6.57 -4.12 -10.72
N ASP A 60 7.86 -4.32 -11.02
CA ASP A 60 8.64 -3.58 -12.02
C ASP A 60 8.55 -2.05 -11.78
N PHE A 61 8.61 -1.65 -10.50
CA PHE A 61 8.44 -0.26 -10.07
C PHE A 61 9.39 0.07 -8.91
N SER A 62 10.69 -0.11 -9.15
CA SER A 62 11.74 0.08 -8.14
C SER A 62 11.81 1.51 -7.59
N GLU A 63 11.51 2.53 -8.39
CA GLU A 63 11.41 3.93 -7.93
C GLU A 63 10.37 4.10 -6.80
N GLY A 64 9.32 3.27 -6.79
CA GLY A 64 8.33 3.26 -5.71
C GLY A 64 8.93 2.93 -4.34
N TYR A 65 10.02 2.15 -4.29
CA TYR A 65 10.72 1.89 -3.04
C TYR A 65 11.45 3.13 -2.51
N ASP A 66 12.02 3.95 -3.39
CA ASP A 66 12.66 5.20 -3.00
C ASP A 66 11.62 6.20 -2.46
N HIS A 67 10.46 6.29 -3.12
CA HIS A 67 9.33 7.08 -2.61
C HIS A 67 8.82 6.59 -1.25
N TYR A 68 8.73 5.26 -1.06
CA TYR A 68 8.40 4.68 0.23
C TYR A 68 9.39 5.10 1.31
N LEU A 69 10.70 4.93 1.08
CA LEU A 69 11.73 5.31 2.05
C LEU A 69 11.68 6.79 2.42
N GLU A 70 11.52 7.66 1.42
CA GLU A 70 11.42 9.10 1.67
C GLU A 70 10.14 9.46 2.43
N SER A 71 9.03 8.81 2.13
CA SER A 71 7.79 9.03 2.86
C SER A 71 7.88 8.59 4.33
N GLN A 72 8.52 7.45 4.61
CA GLN A 72 8.66 6.93 5.98
C GLN A 72 9.52 7.86 6.86
N ARG A 73 10.60 8.43 6.30
CA ARG A 73 11.43 9.42 7.01
C ARG A 73 10.64 10.63 7.49
N ASN A 74 9.64 11.04 6.71
CA ASN A 74 8.81 12.21 7.00
C ASN A 74 7.65 11.92 7.96
N THR A 75 7.38 10.64 8.28
CA THR A 75 6.27 10.22 9.17
C THR A 75 6.67 9.90 10.60
N ASP A 76 7.95 9.72 10.90
CA ASP A 76 8.41 9.35 12.25
C ASP A 76 7.93 10.32 13.35
N LEU A 77 7.74 11.60 13.00
CA LEU A 77 7.22 12.63 13.90
C LEU A 77 5.70 12.61 14.08
N MET A 78 4.94 11.91 13.21
CA MET A 78 3.48 11.82 13.29
C MET A 78 3.00 10.94 14.44
N HIS A 79 3.88 10.15 15.05
CA HIS A 79 3.55 9.29 16.19
C HIS A 79 3.57 10.02 17.54
N ASN A 80 3.94 11.31 17.55
CA ASN A 80 3.90 12.10 18.77
C ASN A 80 2.46 12.37 19.19
N VAL A 81 2.16 12.08 20.45
CA VAL A 81 0.86 12.38 21.05
C VAL A 81 0.68 13.90 21.11
N PRO A 82 -0.41 14.47 20.57
CA PRO A 82 -0.69 15.90 20.70
C PRO A 82 -0.85 16.32 22.17
N ASP A 83 -0.25 17.43 22.58
CA ASP A 83 -0.38 17.99 23.94
C ASP A 83 -1.65 18.87 24.08
N VAL A 84 -2.77 18.34 23.60
CA VAL A 84 -4.08 19.00 23.64
C VAL A 84 -5.17 17.95 23.84
N THR A 85 -6.31 18.37 24.39
CA THR A 85 -7.50 17.50 24.51
C THR A 85 -7.87 16.94 23.14
N THR A 86 -7.81 15.62 23.03
CA THR A 86 -8.04 14.91 21.78
C THR A 86 -9.24 13.98 21.92
N HIS A 87 -10.10 13.93 20.90
CA HIS A 87 -11.21 13.01 20.80
C HIS A 87 -11.06 12.18 19.52
N CYS A 88 -10.61 10.92 19.66
CA CYS A 88 -10.43 10.02 18.51
C CYS A 88 -11.77 9.35 18.16
N ILE A 89 -12.25 9.58 16.94
CA ILE A 89 -13.48 8.98 16.42
C ILE A 89 -13.08 8.06 15.26
N HIS A 90 -13.40 6.77 15.35
CA HIS A 90 -13.13 5.80 14.29
C HIS A 90 -14.31 4.83 14.12
N GLY A 91 -14.48 4.32 12.90
CA GLY A 91 -15.46 3.27 12.60
C GLY A 91 -14.98 1.89 13.05
N SER A 92 -15.91 0.98 13.28
CA SER A 92 -15.65 -0.45 13.50
C SER A 92 -16.82 -1.29 12.98
N GLY A 93 -16.60 -2.57 12.73
CA GLY A 93 -17.63 -3.51 12.27
C GLY A 93 -17.94 -3.48 10.77
N ILE A 94 -17.08 -2.84 9.96
CA ILE A 94 -17.15 -2.84 8.49
C ILE A 94 -15.95 -3.61 7.95
N GLU A 95 -16.21 -4.58 7.06
CA GLU A 95 -15.16 -5.33 6.37
C GLU A 95 -14.27 -4.36 5.58
N THR A 96 -12.97 -4.37 5.92
CA THR A 96 -11.94 -3.50 5.35
C THR A 96 -10.80 -4.39 4.87
N SER A 97 -10.33 -4.18 3.64
CA SER A 97 -9.25 -4.98 3.06
C SER A 97 -7.96 -4.86 3.89
N ASP A 98 -7.42 -5.98 4.32
CA ASP A 98 -6.19 -6.11 5.10
C ASP A 98 -5.04 -6.69 4.27
N VAL A 99 -5.34 -7.67 3.42
CA VAL A 99 -4.37 -8.40 2.60
C VAL A 99 -4.83 -8.49 1.14
N TYR A 100 -3.92 -8.27 0.20
CA TYR A 100 -4.17 -8.42 -1.23
C TYR A 100 -3.46 -9.66 -1.81
N GLY A 101 -4.23 -10.54 -2.47
CA GLY A 101 -3.71 -11.78 -3.05
C GLY A 101 -3.84 -11.82 -4.57
N TRP A 102 -2.78 -12.28 -5.26
CA TRP A 102 -2.82 -12.55 -6.70
C TRP A 102 -2.59 -14.03 -7.01
N SER A 103 -3.51 -14.61 -7.79
CA SER A 103 -3.31 -15.92 -8.39
C SER A 103 -2.18 -15.91 -9.42
N ASN A 104 -1.68 -17.09 -9.76
CA ASN A 104 -0.61 -17.25 -10.74
C ASN A 104 -0.95 -16.54 -12.07
N GLY A 105 -0.03 -15.72 -12.59
CA GLY A 105 -0.22 -14.94 -13.81
C GLY A 105 -1.03 -13.64 -13.66
N TYR A 106 -1.54 -13.31 -12.47
CA TYR A 106 -2.32 -12.09 -12.24
C TYR A 106 -1.55 -11.00 -11.49
N PHE A 107 -0.35 -11.31 -10.97
CA PHE A 107 0.46 -10.32 -10.27
C PHE A 107 0.88 -9.19 -11.23
N PRO A 108 0.65 -7.91 -10.88
CA PRO A 108 0.69 -6.80 -11.83
C PRO A 108 2.12 -6.27 -12.10
N GLY A 109 3.11 -7.16 -12.15
CA GLY A 109 4.53 -6.86 -12.28
C GLY A 109 5.20 -7.64 -13.40
N LYS A 110 6.48 -8.03 -13.23
CA LYS A 110 7.15 -8.91 -14.20
C LYS A 110 6.37 -10.21 -14.34
N SER A 111 5.91 -10.48 -15.56
CA SER A 111 5.35 -11.79 -15.93
C SER A 111 6.44 -12.84 -15.73
N SER A 112 6.32 -13.61 -14.65
CA SER A 112 6.95 -14.91 -14.62
C SER A 112 6.06 -15.79 -15.49
N PHE A 113 6.58 -16.23 -16.63
CA PHE A 113 5.96 -16.97 -17.76
C PHE A 113 5.40 -16.11 -18.90
#